data_AF-A0AAV0BE89-F1
#
_entry.id   AF-A0AAV0BE89-F1
#
_cell.length_a   1.000
_cell.length_b   1.000
_cell.length_c   1.000
_cell.angle_alpha   90.00
_cell.angle_beta   90.00
_cell.angle_gamma   90.00
#
_symmetry.space_group_name_H-M   'P 1'
#
loop_
_entity.id
_entity.type
_entity.pdbx_description
1 polymer ?
#
loop_
_entity_poly.entity_id
_entity_poly.type
_entity_poly.pdbx_seq_one_letter_code
_entity_poly.pdbx_strand_id
1 'polypeptide(L)'
;MERRDGTQIKFENQSKYDNFVQKLKSQLISFSNQACEENNVAIDSSDSKEVEAILMEVFMKYTLEFMRENMLVGGQKIQPSAEFSANGSKSQNNPDSTQYHLQLTQSKSGKRKVDKEPLTKPCDTSLNERVIRQQYALYDAAVGNTRKRKDLPVHIKQQVEQATKQAGESLERDVESIEEIEKERLSRAEEDPRQRYKVLNADLPNVERVQKNYRETNKIVSNLMESFPLMIENATRSIDLHKEIADVLYPSTQ
;
A
#
# COMPACT_ATOMS: atom_id res chain seq x y z
N MET A 1 -4.54 -1.50 -63.37
CA MET A 1 -4.52 -1.77 -61.92
C MET A 1 -4.01 -3.20 -61.74
N GLU A 2 -2.73 -3.32 -61.43
CA GLU A 2 -2.05 -4.60 -61.26
C GLU A 2 -2.64 -5.35 -60.06
N ARG A 3 -3.08 -6.58 -60.30
CA ARG A 3 -3.44 -7.52 -59.24
C ARG A 3 -2.15 -7.90 -58.53
N ARG A 4 -1.94 -7.38 -57.32
CA ARG A 4 -0.94 -7.94 -56.41
C ARG A 4 -1.47 -9.30 -55.98
N ASP A 5 -1.01 -10.36 -56.67
CA ASP A 5 -1.08 -11.73 -56.19
C ASP A 5 -0.22 -11.83 -54.92
N GLY A 6 -0.79 -11.39 -53.80
CA GLY A 6 -0.20 -11.61 -52.49
C GLY A 6 -0.16 -13.10 -52.24
N THR A 7 1.01 -13.61 -51.84
CA THR A 7 1.26 -15.00 -51.45
C THR A 7 0.26 -15.44 -50.37
N GLN A 8 -0.85 -16.02 -50.79
CA GLN A 8 -1.84 -16.61 -49.89
C GLN A 8 -1.29 -17.92 -49.33
N ILE A 9 -1.24 -18.04 -48.00
CA ILE A 9 -0.86 -19.27 -47.31
C ILE A 9 -2.04 -20.24 -47.42
N LYS A 10 -1.88 -21.30 -48.20
CA LYS A 10 -2.93 -22.30 -48.45
C LYS A 10 -2.70 -23.53 -47.58
N PHE A 11 -3.64 -23.81 -46.69
CA PHE A 11 -3.75 -25.05 -45.95
C PHE A 11 -4.73 -25.98 -46.68
N GLU A 12 -4.29 -27.20 -46.99
CA GLU A 12 -5.13 -28.17 -47.69
C GLU A 12 -6.40 -28.52 -46.91
N ASN A 13 -6.29 -28.68 -45.59
CA ASN A 13 -7.38 -29.09 -44.70
C ASN A 13 -7.27 -28.39 -43.34
N GLN A 14 -8.37 -28.34 -42.60
CA GLN A 14 -8.42 -27.76 -41.23
C GLN A 14 -7.36 -28.38 -40.31
N SER A 15 -7.12 -29.70 -40.40
CA SER A 15 -6.09 -30.37 -39.61
C SER A 15 -4.67 -29.82 -39.84
N LYS A 16 -4.32 -29.38 -41.06
CA LYS A 16 -3.01 -28.77 -41.33
C LYS A 16 -2.91 -27.36 -40.72
N TYR A 17 -4.01 -26.61 -40.73
CA TYR A 17 -4.11 -25.32 -40.05
C TYR A 17 -4.01 -25.49 -38.53
N ASP A 18 -4.73 -26.43 -37.95
CA ASP A 18 -4.68 -26.70 -36.50
C ASP A 18 -3.26 -27.14 -36.08
N ASN A 19 -2.59 -27.96 -36.88
CA ASN A 19 -1.19 -28.33 -36.64
C ASN A 19 -0.23 -27.13 -36.74
N PHE A 20 -0.48 -26.18 -37.64
CA PHE A 20 0.27 -24.93 -37.72
C PHE A 20 0.07 -24.08 -36.46
N VAL A 21 -1.18 -23.91 -36.02
CA VAL A 21 -1.51 -23.17 -34.80
C VAL A 21 -0.88 -23.83 -33.57
N GLN A 22 -0.89 -25.16 -33.48
CA GLN A 22 -0.24 -25.90 -32.39
C GLN A 22 1.28 -25.73 -32.40
N LYS A 23 1.92 -25.77 -33.57
CA LYS A 23 3.36 -25.50 -33.69
C LYS A 23 3.70 -24.08 -33.26
N LEU A 24 2.93 -23.08 -33.71
CA LEU A 24 3.11 -21.69 -33.32
C LEU A 24 2.94 -21.51 -31.80
N LYS A 25 1.93 -22.16 -31.21
CA LYS A 25 1.73 -22.20 -29.76
C LYS A 25 2.95 -22.78 -29.03
N SER A 26 3.43 -23.93 -29.48
CA SER A 26 4.59 -24.59 -28.86
C SER A 26 5.87 -23.74 -28.94
N GLN A 27 6.08 -23.03 -30.05
CA GLN A 27 7.20 -22.10 -30.20
C GLN A 27 7.09 -20.91 -29.26
N LEU A 28 5.89 -20.36 -29.10
CA LEU A 28 5.64 -19.24 -28.21
C LEU A 28 5.82 -19.63 -26.73
N ILE A 29 5.38 -20.83 -26.33
CA ILE A 29 5.65 -21.38 -24.99
C ILE A 29 7.15 -21.53 -24.78
N SER A 30 7.87 -22.12 -25.74
CA SER A 30 9.33 -22.29 -25.65
C SER A 30 10.05 -20.95 -25.50
N PHE A 31 9.64 -19.93 -26.27
CA PHE A 31 10.19 -18.59 -26.18
C PHE A 31 9.88 -17.92 -24.83
N SER A 32 8.64 -18.06 -24.35
CA SER A 32 8.23 -17.54 -23.04
C SER A 32 9.05 -18.16 -21.91
N ASN A 33 9.25 -19.48 -21.94
CA ASN A 33 10.03 -20.18 -20.93
C ASN A 33 11.49 -19.76 -20.93
N GLN A 34 12.11 -19.64 -22.12
CA GLN A 34 13.47 -19.14 -22.27
C GLN A 34 13.58 -17.70 -21.74
N ALA A 35 12.63 -16.82 -22.06
CA ALA A 35 12.62 -15.46 -21.54
C ALA A 35 12.43 -15.41 -20.02
N CYS A 36 11.63 -16.32 -19.44
CA CYS A 36 11.50 -16.43 -17.98
C CYS A 36 12.83 -16.87 -17.33
N GLU A 37 13.51 -17.87 -17.91
CA GLU A 37 14.83 -18.32 -17.45
C GLU A 37 15.87 -17.19 -17.50
N GLU A 38 15.94 -16.44 -18.61
CA GLU A 38 16.86 -15.32 -18.80
C GLU A 38 16.62 -14.17 -17.80
N ASN A 39 15.37 -13.99 -17.36
CA ASN A 39 14.98 -12.93 -16.41
C ASN A 39 14.88 -13.40 -14.96
N ASN A 40 15.36 -14.60 -14.62
CA ASN A 40 15.26 -15.20 -13.28
C ASN A 40 13.82 -15.34 -12.74
N VAL A 41 12.83 -15.47 -13.63
CA VAL A 41 11.44 -15.75 -13.26
C VAL A 41 11.27 -17.25 -13.17
N ALA A 42 10.83 -17.76 -12.01
CA ALA A 42 10.59 -19.18 -11.83
C ALA A 42 9.50 -19.67 -12.80
N ILE A 43 9.81 -20.70 -13.59
CA ILE A 43 8.86 -21.42 -14.43
C ILE A 43 7.74 -21.95 -13.51
N ASP A 44 6.49 -21.83 -13.94
CA ASP A 44 5.26 -22.14 -13.17
C ASP A 44 4.89 -21.20 -12.01
N SER A 45 5.63 -20.10 -11.82
CA SER A 45 5.22 -19.00 -10.93
C SER A 45 3.92 -18.33 -11.40
N SER A 46 3.27 -17.57 -10.51
CA SER A 46 2.08 -16.77 -10.85
C SER A 46 2.37 -15.85 -12.04
N ASP A 47 3.51 -15.18 -12.00
CA ASP A 47 3.92 -14.19 -13.01
C ASP A 47 4.21 -14.88 -14.36
N SER A 48 4.88 -16.03 -14.35
CA SER A 48 5.13 -16.83 -15.57
C SER A 48 3.81 -17.27 -16.24
N LYS A 49 2.82 -17.67 -15.45
CA LYS A 49 1.49 -18.08 -15.95
C LYS A 49 0.67 -16.91 -16.47
N GLU A 50 0.78 -15.73 -15.86
CA GLU A 50 0.13 -14.51 -16.36
C GLU A 50 0.74 -14.04 -17.67
N VAL A 51 2.08 -14.04 -17.78
CA VAL A 51 2.78 -13.71 -19.03
C VAL A 51 2.44 -14.70 -20.14
N GLU A 52 2.41 -16.01 -19.85
CA GLU A 52 1.97 -17.02 -20.81
C GLU A 52 0.51 -16.79 -21.23
N ALA A 53 -0.39 -16.51 -20.28
CA ALA A 53 -1.80 -16.25 -20.58
C ALA A 53 -1.96 -15.02 -21.49
N ILE A 54 -1.27 -13.92 -21.21
CA ILE A 54 -1.31 -12.70 -22.04
C ILE A 54 -0.73 -12.97 -23.44
N LEU A 55 0.40 -13.67 -23.54
CA LEU A 55 0.99 -14.03 -24.83
C LEU A 55 0.05 -14.95 -25.64
N MET A 56 -0.58 -15.92 -25.00
CA MET A 56 -1.50 -16.84 -25.67
C MET A 56 -2.84 -16.21 -26.02
N GLU A 57 -3.34 -15.29 -25.21
CA GLU A 57 -4.67 -14.68 -25.42
C GLU A 57 -4.60 -13.45 -26.31
N VAL A 58 -3.58 -12.60 -26.15
CA VAL A 58 -3.42 -11.37 -26.92
C VAL A 58 -2.59 -11.67 -28.16
N PHE A 59 -1.33 -12.06 -28.02
CA PHE A 59 -0.42 -12.16 -29.16
C PHE A 59 -0.90 -13.20 -30.18
N MET A 60 -1.18 -14.45 -29.78
CA MET A 60 -1.66 -15.47 -30.72
C MET A 60 -2.96 -15.08 -31.41
N LYS A 61 -3.92 -14.51 -30.66
CA LYS A 61 -5.24 -14.13 -31.19
C LYS A 61 -5.12 -13.02 -32.22
N TYR A 62 -4.38 -11.95 -31.91
CA TYR A 62 -4.19 -10.83 -32.83
C TYR A 62 -3.28 -11.20 -34.01
N THR A 63 -2.24 -12.01 -33.82
CA THR A 63 -1.37 -12.44 -34.93
C THR A 63 -2.09 -13.36 -35.90
N LEU A 64 -2.91 -14.30 -35.42
CA LEU A 64 -3.72 -15.16 -36.28
C LEU A 64 -4.80 -14.35 -37.01
N GLU A 65 -5.44 -13.39 -36.35
CA GLU A 65 -6.42 -12.49 -36.97
C GLU A 65 -5.77 -11.59 -38.03
N PHE A 66 -4.57 -11.07 -37.77
CA PHE A 66 -3.80 -10.28 -38.73
C PHE A 66 -3.41 -11.10 -39.97
N MET A 67 -2.94 -12.34 -39.76
CA MET A 67 -2.58 -13.23 -40.88
C MET A 67 -3.80 -13.80 -41.60
N ARG A 68 -4.99 -13.80 -40.96
CA ARG A 68 -6.22 -14.45 -41.45
C ARG A 68 -6.57 -14.06 -42.88
N GLU A 69 -6.44 -12.79 -43.22
CA GLU A 69 -6.79 -12.28 -44.55
C GLU A 69 -5.95 -12.90 -45.67
N ASN A 70 -4.76 -13.40 -45.31
CA ASN A 70 -3.81 -14.05 -46.20
C ASN A 70 -3.79 -15.57 -46.07
N MET A 71 -4.65 -16.16 -45.22
CA MET A 71 -4.73 -17.61 -44.99
C MET A 71 -6.00 -18.22 -45.60
N LEU A 72 -5.84 -19.34 -46.30
CA LEU A 72 -6.94 -20.13 -46.87
C LEU A 72 -6.90 -21.55 -46.32
N VAL A 73 -8.05 -22.10 -45.94
CA VAL A 73 -8.19 -23.50 -45.53
C VAL A 73 -9.15 -24.20 -46.49
N GLY A 74 -8.69 -25.24 -47.19
CA GLY A 74 -9.51 -25.93 -48.19
C GLY A 74 -10.01 -25.02 -49.33
N GLY A 75 -9.28 -23.94 -49.61
CA GLY A 75 -9.68 -22.92 -50.59
C GLY A 75 -10.71 -21.88 -50.09
N GLN A 76 -11.16 -21.98 -48.84
CA GLN A 76 -12.07 -21.02 -48.21
C GLN A 76 -11.31 -20.04 -47.31
N LYS A 77 -11.82 -18.80 -47.23
CA LYS A 77 -11.32 -17.79 -46.28
C LYS A 77 -11.74 -18.17 -44.86
N ILE A 78 -10.81 -18.03 -43.92
CA ILE A 78 -11.08 -18.24 -42.49
C ILE A 78 -12.02 -17.12 -42.02
N GLN A 79 -13.10 -17.48 -41.32
CA GLN A 79 -14.05 -16.49 -40.77
C GLN A 79 -13.43 -15.73 -39.58
N PRO A 80 -13.78 -14.45 -39.36
CA PRO A 80 -13.43 -13.75 -38.14
C PRO A 80 -13.90 -14.50 -36.90
N SER A 81 -13.08 -14.47 -35.85
CA SER A 81 -13.60 -14.80 -34.51
C SER A 81 -14.70 -13.80 -34.13
N ALA A 82 -15.64 -14.21 -33.27
CA ALA A 82 -16.83 -13.44 -32.91
C ALA A 82 -16.55 -11.99 -32.49
N GLU A 83 -15.40 -11.74 -31.85
CA GLU A 83 -14.96 -10.41 -31.39
C GLU A 83 -14.45 -9.48 -32.50
N PHE A 84 -14.08 -10.02 -33.66
CA PHE A 84 -13.60 -9.27 -34.83
C PHE A 84 -14.64 -9.20 -35.95
N SER A 85 -15.83 -9.75 -35.72
CA SER A 85 -16.93 -9.72 -36.68
C SER A 85 -17.60 -8.35 -36.69
N ALA A 86 -17.41 -7.59 -37.77
CA ALA A 86 -17.88 -6.22 -37.95
C ALA A 86 -19.42 -6.05 -38.13
N ASN A 87 -20.23 -6.91 -37.51
CA ASN A 87 -21.69 -6.78 -37.46
C ASN A 87 -22.17 -5.99 -36.22
N GLY A 88 -21.38 -5.01 -35.78
CA GLY A 88 -21.70 -4.04 -34.73
C GLY A 88 -21.80 -2.59 -35.21
N SER A 89 -21.83 -2.36 -36.53
CA SER A 89 -21.93 -1.02 -37.13
C SER A 89 -23.31 -0.39 -36.96
N LYS A 90 -23.64 0.04 -35.74
CA LYS A 90 -24.58 1.13 -35.51
C LYS A 90 -23.79 2.43 -35.36
N SER A 91 -23.74 3.14 -36.48
CA SER A 91 -23.48 4.58 -36.57
C SER A 91 -24.27 5.35 -35.52
N GLN A 92 -23.58 6.12 -34.66
CA GLN A 92 -24.04 7.46 -34.28
C GLN A 92 -22.88 8.32 -33.77
N ASN A 93 -22.81 9.51 -34.36
CA ASN A 93 -21.81 10.54 -34.15
C ASN A 93 -21.97 11.29 -32.81
N ASN A 94 -20.82 11.82 -32.37
CA ASN A 94 -20.57 13.01 -31.56
C ASN A 94 -20.30 12.93 -30.04
N PRO A 95 -19.44 13.85 -29.53
CA PRO A 95 -18.57 13.65 -28.37
C PRO A 95 -19.02 14.44 -27.13
N ASP A 96 -18.26 14.26 -26.04
CA ASP A 96 -18.27 14.98 -24.76
C ASP A 96 -19.46 14.74 -23.81
N SER A 97 -19.23 13.94 -22.76
CA SER A 97 -19.43 14.40 -21.38
C SER A 97 -18.89 13.39 -20.37
N THR A 98 -17.94 13.85 -19.56
CA THR A 98 -17.49 13.24 -18.33
C THR A 98 -18.65 13.14 -17.34
N GLN A 99 -19.18 11.95 -17.07
CA GLN A 99 -19.93 11.69 -15.83
C GLN A 99 -19.98 10.20 -15.51
N TYR A 100 -19.36 9.85 -14.39
CA TYR A 100 -19.51 8.57 -13.72
C TYR A 100 -20.99 8.37 -13.37
N HIS A 101 -21.64 7.39 -13.99
CA HIS A 101 -22.96 6.93 -13.57
C HIS A 101 -22.99 5.40 -13.53
N LEU A 102 -22.88 4.85 -12.31
CA LEU A 102 -23.24 3.48 -11.98
C LEU A 102 -24.74 3.31 -12.23
N GLN A 103 -25.10 2.73 -13.38
CA GLN A 103 -26.46 2.32 -13.67
C GLN A 103 -26.58 0.80 -13.63
N LEU A 104 -26.93 0.30 -12.44
CA LEU A 104 -27.42 -1.05 -12.23
C LEU A 104 -28.82 -1.16 -12.84
N THR A 105 -28.92 -1.62 -14.08
CA THR A 105 -30.22 -1.79 -14.74
C THR A 105 -30.84 -3.15 -14.38
N GLN A 106 -31.82 -3.13 -13.46
CA GLN A 106 -32.82 -4.18 -13.38
C GLN A 106 -33.70 -4.11 -14.64
N SER A 107 -33.55 -5.09 -15.53
CA SER A 107 -34.44 -5.24 -16.70
C SER A 107 -35.31 -6.49 -16.54
N LYS A 108 -36.62 -6.24 -16.39
CA LYS A 108 -37.69 -7.23 -16.31
C LYS A 108 -37.75 -8.11 -17.57
N SER A 109 -38.04 -9.38 -17.31
CA SER A 109 -38.56 -10.46 -18.16
C SER A 109 -38.97 -10.11 -19.60
N GLY A 110 -38.23 -10.67 -20.56
CA GLY A 110 -38.69 -10.90 -21.94
C GLY A 110 -38.02 -12.16 -22.49
N LYS A 111 -38.82 -13.22 -22.74
CA LYS A 111 -38.37 -14.48 -23.34
C LYS A 111 -37.69 -14.21 -24.69
N ARG A 112 -36.36 -14.27 -24.73
CA ARG A 112 -35.58 -14.51 -25.94
C ARG A 112 -34.72 -15.74 -25.68
N LYS A 113 -34.63 -16.62 -26.67
CA LYS A 113 -33.77 -17.81 -26.63
C LYS A 113 -32.34 -17.32 -26.38
N VAL A 114 -31.82 -17.59 -25.19
CA VAL A 114 -30.46 -17.22 -24.79
C VAL A 114 -29.54 -18.27 -25.43
N ASP A 115 -28.89 -17.87 -26.53
CA ASP A 115 -27.66 -18.52 -26.96
C ASP A 115 -26.69 -18.46 -25.77
N LYS A 116 -26.21 -19.63 -25.33
CA LYS A 116 -25.32 -19.73 -24.18
C LYS A 116 -24.07 -18.91 -24.47
N GLU A 117 -23.84 -17.86 -23.70
CA GLU A 117 -22.54 -17.17 -23.65
C GLU A 117 -21.43 -18.20 -23.41
N PRO A 118 -20.25 -18.04 -24.04
CA PRO A 118 -19.12 -18.93 -23.80
C PRO A 118 -18.83 -18.93 -22.30
N LEU A 119 -18.62 -20.12 -21.71
CA LEU A 119 -18.30 -20.29 -20.28
C LEU A 119 -17.06 -19.44 -19.92
N THR A 120 -17.28 -18.19 -19.52
CA THR A 120 -16.33 -17.42 -18.74
C THR A 120 -16.29 -18.06 -17.35
N LYS A 121 -15.08 -18.15 -16.78
CA LYS A 121 -14.88 -18.73 -15.45
C LYS A 121 -15.89 -18.09 -14.48
N PRO A 122 -16.50 -18.86 -13.55
CA PRO A 122 -17.44 -18.30 -12.60
C PRO A 122 -16.77 -17.13 -11.86
N CYS A 123 -17.30 -15.92 -12.01
CA CYS A 123 -16.87 -14.80 -11.20
C CYS A 123 -17.33 -15.10 -9.77
N ASP A 124 -16.41 -15.51 -8.91
CA ASP A 124 -16.70 -15.78 -7.52
C ASP A 124 -17.02 -14.45 -6.83
N THR A 125 -18.32 -14.16 -6.73
CA THR A 125 -18.85 -12.94 -6.13
C THR A 125 -18.41 -12.79 -4.68
N SER A 126 -18.20 -13.91 -3.96
CA SER A 126 -17.74 -13.90 -2.58
C SER A 126 -16.27 -13.50 -2.46
N LEU A 127 -15.44 -13.92 -3.41
CA LEU A 127 -14.04 -13.50 -3.50
C LEU A 127 -13.96 -12.02 -3.88
N ASN A 128 -14.76 -11.59 -4.87
CA ASN A 128 -14.79 -10.20 -5.31
C ASN A 128 -15.24 -9.26 -4.17
N GLU A 129 -16.28 -9.62 -3.42
CA GLU A 129 -16.69 -8.86 -2.23
C GLU A 129 -15.59 -8.80 -1.17
N ARG A 130 -14.83 -9.88 -0.97
CA ARG A 130 -13.75 -9.92 0.01
C ARG A 130 -12.59 -9.01 -0.40
N VAL A 131 -12.20 -9.02 -1.67
CA VAL A 131 -11.17 -8.15 -2.24
C VAL A 131 -11.58 -6.68 -2.07
N ILE A 132 -12.83 -6.34 -2.42
CA ILE A 132 -13.35 -4.98 -2.28
C ILE A 132 -13.31 -4.53 -0.81
N ARG A 133 -13.77 -5.37 0.14
CA ARG A 133 -13.73 -5.05 1.57
C ARG A 133 -12.31 -4.85 2.08
N GLN A 134 -11.36 -5.67 1.62
CA GLN A 134 -9.94 -5.53 1.99
C GLN A 134 -9.33 -4.24 1.43
N GLN A 135 -9.65 -3.87 0.19
CA GLN A 135 -9.21 -2.59 -0.39
C GLN A 135 -9.72 -1.40 0.43
N TYR A 136 -11.00 -1.35 0.78
CA TYR A 136 -11.54 -0.27 1.63
C TYR A 136 -10.85 -0.23 3.01
N ALA A 137 -10.65 -1.39 3.64
CA ALA A 137 -9.95 -1.46 4.92
C ALA A 137 -8.49 -0.96 4.85
N LEU A 138 -7.78 -1.27 3.76
CA LEU A 138 -6.42 -0.78 3.52
C LEU A 138 -6.39 0.73 3.31
N TYR A 139 -7.32 1.29 2.54
CA TYR A 139 -7.41 2.73 2.33
C TYR A 139 -7.75 3.48 3.62
N ASP A 140 -8.72 3.00 4.40
CA ASP A 140 -9.07 3.59 5.70
C ASP A 140 -7.89 3.55 6.68
N ALA A 141 -7.16 2.43 6.72
CA ALA A 141 -5.96 2.29 7.55
C ALA A 141 -4.84 3.24 7.09
N ALA A 142 -4.63 3.40 5.78
CA ALA A 142 -3.63 4.31 5.25
C ALA A 142 -3.93 5.78 5.58
N VAL A 143 -5.19 6.21 5.44
CA VAL A 143 -5.64 7.55 5.82
C VAL A 143 -5.50 7.75 7.34
N GLY A 144 -5.94 6.78 8.14
CA GLY A 144 -5.79 6.80 9.59
C GLY A 144 -4.33 6.91 10.05
N ASN A 145 -3.42 6.17 9.42
CA ASN A 145 -1.99 6.23 9.70
C ASN A 145 -1.37 7.57 9.29
N THR A 146 -1.76 8.12 8.14
CA THR A 146 -1.29 9.43 7.69
C THR A 146 -1.71 10.52 8.67
N ARG A 147 -2.96 10.48 9.14
CA ARG A 147 -3.46 11.40 10.15
C ARG A 147 -2.72 11.27 11.48
N LYS A 148 -2.48 10.04 11.94
CA LYS A 148 -1.68 9.79 13.17
C LYS A 148 -0.26 10.32 13.02
N ARG A 149 0.42 10.06 11.90
CA ARG A 149 1.79 10.56 11.65
C ARG A 149 1.87 12.08 11.67
N LYS A 150 0.82 12.77 11.22
CA LYS A 150 0.75 14.24 11.22
C LYS A 150 0.37 14.83 12.58
N ASP A 151 -0.72 14.34 13.18
CA ASP A 151 -1.36 15.02 14.31
C ASP A 151 -0.86 14.50 15.67
N LEU A 152 -0.46 13.23 15.76
CA LEU A 152 -0.06 12.59 17.02
C LEU A 152 1.20 13.22 17.64
N PRO A 153 2.28 13.53 16.88
CA PRO A 153 3.46 14.16 17.47
C PRO A 153 3.15 15.53 18.09
N VAL A 154 2.26 16.31 17.45
CA VAL A 154 1.84 17.62 17.95
C VAL A 154 1.06 17.45 19.25
N HIS A 155 0.13 16.49 19.32
CA HIS A 155 -0.63 16.23 20.53
C HIS A 155 0.25 15.75 21.70
N ILE A 156 1.21 14.85 21.43
CA ILE A 156 2.18 14.40 22.45
C ILE A 156 3.00 15.57 22.96
N LYS A 157 3.51 16.43 22.07
CA LYS A 157 4.27 17.62 22.45
C LYS A 157 3.46 18.54 23.37
N GLN A 158 2.21 18.83 23.01
CA GLN A 158 1.32 19.67 23.82
C GLN A 158 1.07 19.08 25.21
N GLN A 159 0.81 17.77 25.31
CA GLN A 159 0.61 17.06 26.57
C GLN A 159 1.87 17.13 27.45
N VAL A 160 3.04 16.90 26.86
CA VAL A 160 4.33 16.97 27.57
C VAL A 160 4.61 18.39 28.05
N GLU A 161 4.44 19.40 27.20
CA GLU A 161 4.63 20.81 27.56
C GLU A 161 3.69 21.25 28.69
N GLN A 162 2.44 20.79 28.66
CA GLN A 162 1.49 21.08 29.73
C GLN A 162 1.91 20.41 31.05
N ALA A 163 2.36 19.16 31.00
CA ALA A 163 2.83 18.43 32.18
C ALA A 163 4.12 19.06 32.76
N THR A 164 5.09 19.46 31.93
CA THR A 164 6.30 20.16 32.41
C THR A 164 5.97 21.52 32.98
N LYS A 165 5.04 22.26 32.38
CA LYS A 165 4.60 23.55 32.93
C LYS A 165 3.97 23.38 34.31
N GLN A 166 3.07 22.42 34.47
CA GLN A 166 2.44 22.12 35.77
C GLN A 166 3.47 21.68 36.82
N ALA A 167 4.43 20.84 36.43
CA ALA A 167 5.52 20.42 37.32
C ALA A 167 6.42 21.61 37.72
N GLY A 168 6.73 22.50 36.78
CA GLY A 168 7.49 23.73 37.02
C GLY A 168 6.78 24.67 38.00
N GLU A 169 5.50 24.96 37.76
CA GLU A 169 4.68 25.78 38.68
C GLU A 169 4.55 25.15 40.08
N SER A 170 4.54 23.81 40.17
CA SER A 170 4.55 23.13 41.47
C SER A 170 5.90 23.26 42.18
N LEU A 171 7.00 23.17 41.45
CA LEU A 171 8.34 23.32 41.99
C LEU A 171 8.58 24.76 42.46
N GLU A 172 8.14 25.75 41.68
CA GLU A 172 8.25 27.16 42.05
C GLU A 172 7.52 27.47 43.36
N ARG A 173 6.30 26.95 43.52
CA ARG A 173 5.55 27.02 44.79
C ARG A 173 6.28 26.34 45.96
N ASP A 174 6.89 25.17 45.73
CA ASP A 174 7.66 24.46 46.77
C ASP A 174 8.91 25.26 47.16
N VAL A 175 9.58 25.92 46.21
CA VAL A 175 10.75 26.78 46.48
C VAL A 175 10.36 28.02 47.25
N GLU A 176 9.30 28.74 46.84
CA GLU A 176 8.78 29.90 47.57
C GLU A 176 8.42 29.54 49.02
N SER A 177 7.79 28.38 49.23
CA SER A 177 7.49 27.88 50.58
C SER A 177 8.74 27.61 51.42
N ILE A 178 9.81 27.09 50.82
CA ILE A 178 11.09 26.88 51.52
C ILE A 178 11.74 28.21 51.87
N GLU A 179 11.75 29.18 50.95
CA GLU A 179 12.31 30.51 51.19
C GLU A 179 11.57 31.24 52.33
N GLU A 180 10.24 31.11 52.41
CA GLU A 180 9.45 31.63 53.53
C GLU A 180 9.85 30.97 54.86
N ILE A 181 10.01 29.65 54.88
CA ILE A 181 10.44 28.89 56.07
C ILE A 181 11.86 29.30 56.48
N GLU A 182 12.78 29.48 55.54
CA GLU A 182 14.14 29.94 55.81
C GLU A 182 14.17 31.36 56.36
N LYS A 183 13.37 32.27 55.78
CA LYS A 183 13.23 33.65 56.24
C LYS A 183 12.67 33.71 57.67
N GLU A 184 11.68 32.88 57.97
CA GLU A 184 11.12 32.77 59.32
C GLU A 184 12.13 32.17 60.31
N ARG A 185 12.91 31.16 59.89
CA ARG A 185 14.02 30.60 60.70
C ARG A 185 15.09 31.65 61.00
N LEU A 186 15.49 32.46 60.03
CA LEU A 186 16.47 33.53 60.21
C LEU A 186 15.95 34.59 61.19
N SER A 187 14.69 35.00 61.07
CA SER A 187 14.06 35.94 62.02
C SER A 187 14.05 35.41 63.46
N ARG A 188 13.66 34.13 63.68
CA ARG A 188 13.69 33.51 65.01
C ARG A 188 15.12 33.36 65.56
N ALA A 189 16.10 33.15 64.69
CA ALA A 189 17.51 33.07 65.06
C ALA A 189 18.08 34.43 65.50
N GLU A 190 17.50 35.54 65.03
CA GLU A 190 17.84 36.91 65.45
C GLU A 190 17.17 37.32 66.77
N GLU A 191 15.97 36.81 67.08
CA GLU A 191 15.21 37.13 68.30
C GLU A 191 15.81 36.54 69.59
N ASP A 192 16.39 35.34 69.57
CA ASP A 192 17.04 34.71 70.74
C ASP A 192 18.46 34.18 70.42
N PRO A 193 19.53 34.93 70.80
CA PRO A 193 20.92 34.56 70.56
C PRO A 193 21.34 33.21 71.16
N ARG A 194 20.64 32.72 72.20
CA ARG A 194 20.96 31.45 72.87
C ARG A 194 20.41 30.24 72.10
N GLN A 195 19.38 30.42 71.28
CA GLN A 195 18.78 29.37 70.46
C GLN A 195 19.23 29.41 69.00
N ARG A 196 19.91 30.48 68.58
CA ARG A 196 20.47 30.69 67.24
C ARG A 196 21.19 29.46 66.68
N TYR A 197 22.06 28.81 67.46
CA TYR A 197 22.80 27.61 67.00
C TYR A 197 21.87 26.41 66.76
N LYS A 198 20.81 26.24 67.56
CA LYS A 198 19.82 25.17 67.38
C LYS A 198 18.92 25.43 66.17
N VAL A 199 18.56 26.69 65.91
CA VAL A 199 17.69 27.07 64.78
C VAL A 199 18.44 26.99 63.44
N LEU A 200 19.70 27.45 63.39
CA LEU A 200 20.52 27.44 62.17
C LEU A 200 20.99 26.03 61.77
N ASN A 201 21.18 25.13 62.75
CA ASN A 201 21.63 23.75 62.48
C ASN A 201 20.49 22.72 62.58
N ALA A 202 19.23 23.16 62.76
CA ALA A 202 18.11 22.25 62.66
C ALA A 202 17.96 21.78 61.21
N ASP A 203 17.89 20.47 61.00
CA ASP A 203 17.70 19.88 59.68
C ASP A 203 16.55 20.59 58.94
N LEU A 204 16.80 21.00 57.70
CA LEU A 204 15.74 21.59 56.88
C LEU A 204 14.63 20.55 56.69
N PRO A 205 13.35 20.92 56.92
CA PRO A 205 12.27 20.02 56.56
C PRO A 205 12.33 19.72 55.06
N ASN A 206 12.02 18.49 54.66
CA ASN A 206 11.97 18.00 53.27
C ASN A 206 13.30 17.73 52.52
N VAL A 207 14.49 17.82 53.12
CA VAL A 207 15.74 17.48 52.40
C VAL A 207 15.75 16.05 51.87
N GLU A 208 15.26 15.08 52.65
CA GLU A 208 15.15 13.68 52.20
C GLU A 208 14.17 13.52 51.04
N ARG A 209 13.06 14.26 51.05
CA ARG A 209 12.06 14.23 49.97
C ARG A 209 12.63 14.83 48.69
N VAL A 210 13.32 15.96 48.77
CA VAL A 210 13.97 16.61 47.62
C VAL A 210 15.10 15.73 47.07
N GLN A 211 15.93 15.13 47.93
CA GLN A 211 16.97 14.19 47.49
C GLN A 211 16.39 12.94 46.83
N LYS A 212 15.27 12.40 47.35
CA LYS A 212 14.57 11.27 46.75
C LYS A 212 14.03 11.63 45.36
N ASN A 213 13.35 12.77 45.23
CA ASN A 213 12.83 13.27 43.96
C ASN A 213 13.96 13.50 42.94
N TYR A 214 15.10 14.03 43.39
CA TYR A 214 16.27 14.24 42.53
C TYR A 214 16.85 12.90 42.04
N ARG A 215 16.99 11.90 42.93
CA ARG A 215 17.46 10.56 42.55
C ARG A 215 16.51 9.85 41.60
N GLU A 216 15.19 9.93 41.83
CA GLU A 216 14.18 9.35 40.95
C GLU A 216 14.21 10.02 39.57
N THR A 217 14.25 11.34 39.51
CA THR A 217 14.35 12.09 38.25
C THR A 217 15.62 11.73 37.49
N ASN A 218 16.78 11.67 38.17
CA ASN A 218 18.04 11.28 37.53
C ASN A 218 17.98 9.85 36.98
N LYS A 219 17.36 8.92 37.72
CA LYS A 219 17.18 7.54 37.25
C LYS A 219 16.29 7.47 36.00
N ILE A 220 15.22 8.27 35.95
CA ILE A 220 14.35 8.37 34.77
C ILE A 220 15.14 8.93 33.58
N VAL A 221 15.91 10.00 33.77
CA VAL A 221 16.74 10.60 32.73
C VAL A 221 17.83 9.63 32.24
N SER A 222 18.50 8.91 33.13
CA SER A 222 19.47 7.87 32.75
C SER A 222 18.83 6.74 31.94
N ASN A 223 17.68 6.21 32.38
CA ASN A 223 16.95 5.20 31.62
C ASN A 223 16.49 5.72 30.25
N LEU A 224 16.10 7.00 30.17
CA LEU A 224 15.75 7.64 28.91
C LEU A 224 16.99 7.73 28.01
N MET A 225 18.12 8.20 28.52
CA MET A 225 19.39 8.30 27.78
C MET A 225 19.89 6.93 27.29
N GLU A 226 19.69 5.86 28.05
CA GLU A 226 20.04 4.49 27.64
C GLU A 226 19.07 3.94 26.56
N SER A 227 17.78 4.26 26.66
CA SER A 227 16.76 3.75 25.73
C SER A 227 16.60 4.58 24.45
N PHE A 228 16.99 5.86 24.47
CA PHE A 228 16.82 6.77 23.33
C PHE A 228 17.55 6.34 22.06
N PRO A 229 18.82 5.89 22.10
CA PRO A 229 19.55 5.42 20.91
C PRO A 229 18.87 4.20 20.28
N LEU A 230 18.43 3.26 21.10
CA LEU A 230 17.69 2.05 20.68
C LEU A 230 16.36 2.41 20.00
N MET A 231 15.68 3.43 20.52
CA MET A 231 14.43 3.91 19.96
C MET A 231 14.64 4.62 18.60
N ILE A 232 15.73 5.37 18.46
CA ILE A 232 16.15 5.97 17.17
C ILE A 232 16.50 4.88 16.17
N GLU A 233 17.30 3.88 16.57
CA GLU A 233 17.70 2.77 15.70
C GLU A 233 16.48 1.98 15.20
N ASN A 234 15.53 1.67 16.08
CA ASN A 234 14.28 1.01 15.71
C ASN A 234 13.41 1.87 14.77
N ALA A 235 13.35 3.18 15.00
CA ALA A 235 12.60 4.10 14.13
C ALA A 235 13.24 4.18 12.74
N THR A 236 14.57 4.31 12.66
CA THR A 236 15.30 4.32 11.38
C THR A 236 15.10 3.01 10.64
N ARG A 237 15.28 1.87 11.31
CA ARG A 237 15.05 0.55 10.72
C ARG A 237 13.62 0.37 10.22
N SER A 238 12.63 0.88 10.95
CA SER A 238 11.24 0.85 10.52
C SER A 238 10.99 1.72 9.27
N ILE A 239 11.65 2.87 9.17
CA ILE A 239 11.59 3.73 7.97
C ILE A 239 12.22 3.02 6.77
N ASP A 240 13.37 2.38 6.96
CA ASP A 240 14.07 1.67 5.89
C ASP A 240 13.26 0.47 5.39
N LEU A 241 12.70 -0.34 6.30
CA LEU A 241 11.79 -1.42 5.94
C LEU A 241 10.54 -0.91 5.19
N HIS A 242 10.01 0.25 5.58
CA HIS A 242 8.90 0.86 4.86
C HIS A 242 9.29 1.31 3.45
N LYS A 243 10.52 1.78 3.24
CA LYS A 243 11.03 2.12 1.91
C LYS A 243 11.27 0.88 1.07
N GLU A 244 11.92 -0.15 1.61
CA GLU A 244 12.15 -1.42 0.90
C GLU A 244 10.83 -2.05 0.45
N ILE A 245 9.81 -2.09 1.33
CA ILE A 245 8.48 -2.60 0.97
C ILE A 245 7.83 -1.72 -0.11
N ALA A 246 7.98 -0.39 -0.03
CA ALA A 246 7.44 0.52 -1.04
C ALA A 246 8.13 0.35 -2.40
N ASP A 247 9.45 0.15 -2.43
CA ASP A 247 10.22 -0.06 -3.65
C ASP A 247 9.91 -1.43 -4.30
N VAL A 248 9.63 -2.45 -3.48
CA VAL A 248 9.18 -3.77 -3.97
C VAL A 248 7.75 -3.71 -4.53
N LEU A 249 6.85 -2.94 -3.91
CA LEU A 249 5.45 -2.83 -4.34
C LEU A 249 5.23 -1.83 -5.48
N TYR A 250 6.07 -0.81 -5.57
CA TYR A 250 6.02 0.24 -6.57
C TYR A 250 7.43 0.49 -7.13
N PRO A 251 8.00 -0.47 -7.87
CA PRO A 251 9.27 -0.25 -8.52
C PRO A 251 9.12 0.95 -9.44
N SER A 252 9.89 2.00 -9.17
CA SER A 252 9.88 3.22 -9.98
C SER A 252 10.17 2.82 -11.42
N THR A 253 9.16 2.94 -12.29
CA THR A 253 9.29 2.84 -13.73
C THR A 253 10.32 3.88 -14.17
N GLN A 254 11.52 3.41 -14.55
CA GLN A 254 12.42 4.14 -15.42
C GLN A 254 11.83 4.19 -16.84
#